data_AF-K1REJ5-F1
#
_entry.id   AF-K1REJ5-F1
#
_cell.length_a   1.000
_cell.length_b   1.000
_cell.length_c   1.000
_cell.angle_alpha   90.00
_cell.angle_beta   90.00
_cell.angle_gamma   90.00
#
_symmetry.space_group_name_H-M   'P 1'
#
loop_
_entity.id
_entity.type
_entity.pdbx_description
1 polymer ?
#
loop_
_entity_poly.entity_id
_entity_poly.type
_entity_poly.pdbx_seq_one_letter_code
_entity_poly.pdbx_strand_id
1 'polypeptide(L)'
;MKLEDLENFSASLHDRGVSARSQARILSGIRSFYRYLVLDDYIKDDPTELLVSPQIGKHLPEYLSVEEVDMLEAAIDLEKWE
;
A
#
# COMPACT_ATOMS: atom_id res chain seq x y z
N MET A 1 -23.37 -6.09 5.41
CA MET A 1 -21.96 -6.47 5.35
C MET A 1 -21.51 -6.77 6.77
N LYS A 2 -20.80 -7.88 6.99
CA LYS A 2 -20.16 -8.26 8.24
C LYS A 2 -18.64 -8.29 8.06
N LEU A 3 -17.89 -8.34 9.15
CA LEU A 3 -16.43 -8.51 9.11
C LEU A 3 -16.01 -9.71 8.25
N GLU A 4 -16.70 -10.85 8.42
CA GLU A 4 -16.46 -12.09 7.68
C GLU A 4 -16.55 -11.89 6.15
N ASP A 5 -17.46 -11.04 5.67
CA ASP A 5 -17.56 -10.73 4.23
C ASP A 5 -16.28 -10.02 3.73
N LEU A 6 -15.71 -9.14 4.55
CA LEU A 6 -14.50 -8.37 4.22
C LEU A 6 -13.24 -9.22 4.31
N GLU A 7 -13.18 -10.15 5.27
CA GLU A 7 -12.10 -11.13 5.39
C GLU A 7 -12.09 -12.09 4.21
N ASN A 8 -13.27 -12.63 3.82
CA ASN A 8 -13.43 -13.46 2.63
C ASN A 8 -13.03 -12.70 1.35
N PHE A 9 -13.40 -11.41 1.26
CA PHE A 9 -12.95 -10.56 0.15
C PHE A 9 -11.42 -10.41 0.15
N SER A 10 -10.80 -10.13 1.29
CA SER A 10 -9.34 -10.03 1.41
C SER A 10 -8.64 -11.33 1.02
N ALA A 11 -9.16 -12.49 1.46
CA ALA A 11 -8.67 -13.80 1.07
C ALA A 11 -8.77 -14.01 -0.46
N SER A 12 -9.89 -13.62 -1.07
CA SER A 12 -10.05 -13.71 -2.52
C SER A 12 -9.06 -12.86 -3.31
N LEU A 13 -8.63 -11.70 -2.77
CA LEU A 13 -7.57 -10.89 -3.39
C LEU A 13 -6.23 -11.62 -3.34
N HIS A 14 -5.94 -12.29 -2.22
CA HIS A 14 -4.75 -13.11 -2.06
C HIS A 14 -4.74 -14.29 -3.05
N ASP A 15 -5.84 -15.03 -3.14
CA ASP A 15 -5.97 -16.18 -4.06
C ASP A 15 -5.81 -15.77 -5.54
N ARG A 16 -6.17 -14.53 -5.88
CA ARG A 16 -5.97 -13.94 -7.22
C ARG A 16 -4.56 -13.41 -7.46
N GLY A 17 -3.64 -13.58 -6.52
CA GLY A 17 -2.25 -13.12 -6.64
C GLY A 17 -2.08 -11.61 -6.55
N VAL A 18 -3.05 -10.87 -5.99
CA VAL A 18 -2.90 -9.42 -5.78
C VAL A 18 -1.80 -9.19 -4.75
N SER A 19 -0.83 -8.32 -5.06
CA SER A 19 0.29 -8.05 -4.14
C SER A 19 -0.20 -7.53 -2.78
N ALA A 20 0.52 -7.84 -1.69
CA ALA A 20 0.22 -7.34 -0.35
C ALA A 20 0.10 -5.81 -0.29
N ARG A 21 0.93 -5.09 -1.06
CA ARG A 21 0.87 -3.63 -1.18
C ARG A 21 -0.42 -3.15 -1.84
N SER A 22 -0.84 -3.80 -2.92
CA SER A 22 -2.09 -3.49 -3.61
C SER A 22 -3.31 -3.82 -2.73
N GLN A 23 -3.30 -4.97 -2.06
CA GLN A 23 -4.33 -5.34 -1.09
C GLN A 23 -4.45 -4.30 0.03
N ALA A 24 -3.34 -3.88 0.64
CA ALA A 24 -3.34 -2.85 1.67
C ALA A 24 -3.98 -1.53 1.20
N ARG A 25 -3.70 -1.09 -0.04
CA ARG A 25 -4.35 0.08 -0.65
C ARG A 25 -5.85 -0.12 -0.83
N ILE A 26 -6.27 -1.28 -1.33
CA ILE A 26 -7.70 -1.60 -1.52
C ILE A 26 -8.43 -1.57 -0.18
N LEU A 27 -7.91 -2.25 0.85
CA LEU A 27 -8.50 -2.29 2.19
C LEU A 27 -8.54 -0.89 2.83
N SER A 28 -7.54 -0.05 2.57
CA SER A 28 -7.56 1.35 3.01
C SER A 28 -8.72 2.14 2.38
N GLY A 29 -9.03 1.89 1.11
CA GLY A 29 -10.19 2.48 0.43
C GLY A 29 -11.51 2.03 1.05
N ILE A 30 -11.63 0.72 1.34
CA ILE A 30 -12.82 0.16 2.01
C ILE A 30 -13.03 0.80 3.38
N ARG A 31 -11.99 0.91 4.21
CA ARG A 31 -12.07 1.60 5.51
C ARG A 31 -12.53 3.05 5.37
N SER A 32 -11.99 3.76 4.39
CA SER A 32 -12.35 5.16 4.16
C SER A 32 -13.82 5.31 3.76
N PHE A 33 -14.33 4.37 2.95
CA PHE A 33 -15.73 4.33 2.54
C PHE A 33 -16.66 4.05 3.73
N TYR A 34 -16.39 3.02 4.55
CA TYR A 34 -17.23 2.73 5.70
C TYR A 34 -17.18 3.82 6.77
N ARG A 35 -16.02 4.43 6.97
CA ARG A 35 -15.88 5.60 7.83
C ARG A 35 -16.75 6.78 7.35
N TYR A 36 -16.80 7.02 6.04
CA TYR A 36 -17.71 8.00 5.46
C TYR A 36 -19.18 7.65 5.78
N LEU A 37 -19.59 6.40 5.59
CA LEU A 37 -20.96 5.97 5.87
C LEU A 37 -21.35 6.14 7.35
N VAL A 38 -20.41 5.93 8.28
CA VAL A 38 -20.65 6.19 9.70
C VAL A 38 -20.75 7.68 9.99
N LEU A 39 -19.84 8.49 9.43
CA LEU A 39 -19.82 9.95 9.67
C LEU A 39 -21.08 10.65 9.15
N ASP A 40 -21.65 10.16 8.04
CA ASP A 40 -22.87 10.69 7.44
C ASP A 40 -24.15 9.97 7.96
N ASP A 41 -24.04 9.20 9.06
CA ASP A 41 -25.16 8.49 9.71
C ASP A 41 -25.92 7.48 8.81
N TYR A 42 -25.32 7.02 7.71
CA TYR A 42 -25.92 5.98 6.86
C TYR A 42 -25.90 4.61 7.54
N ILE A 43 -24.91 4.35 8.40
CA ILE A 43 -24.78 3.15 9.22
C ILE A 43 -24.32 3.53 10.63
N LYS A 44 -24.59 2.68 11.62
CA LYS A 44 -24.22 2.94 13.02
C LYS A 44 -22.84 2.41 13.39
N ASP A 45 -22.50 1.23 12.88
CA ASP A 45 -21.29 0.49 13.26
C ASP A 45 -20.40 0.29 12.04
N ASP A 46 -19.10 0.51 12.19
CA ASP A 46 -18.12 0.30 11.11
C ASP A 46 -17.72 -1.20 11.05
N PRO A 47 -18.06 -1.94 9.97
CA PRO A 47 -17.71 -3.35 9.85
C PRO A 47 -16.21 -3.58 9.62
N THR A 48 -15.42 -2.52 9.39
CA THR A 48 -14.00 -2.59 9.08
C THR A 48 -13.08 -2.44 10.30
N GLU A 49 -13.63 -2.17 11.50
CA GLU A 49 -12.84 -1.89 12.72
C GLU A 49 -11.81 -2.98 13.04
N LEU A 50 -12.21 -4.24 12.90
CA LEU A 50 -11.37 -5.41 13.19
C LEU A 50 -10.69 -5.99 11.95
N LEU A 51 -10.87 -5.36 10.78
CA LEU A 51 -10.29 -5.86 9.53
C LEU A 51 -8.78 -5.66 9.55
N VAL A 52 -8.03 -6.76 9.45
CA VAL A 52 -6.56 -6.74 9.44
C VAL A 52 -6.05 -6.40 8.03
N SER A 53 -5.04 -5.55 7.94
CA SER A 53 -4.32 -5.33 6.68
C SER A 53 -3.17 -6.30 6.50
N PRO A 54 -2.87 -6.74 5.26
CA PRO A 54 -1.75 -7.61 5.00
C PRO A 54 -0.43 -6.94 5.40
N GLN A 55 0.47 -7.73 5.98
CA GLN A 55 1.77 -7.24 6.41
C GLN A 55 2.67 -7.04 5.20
N ILE A 56 3.11 -5.81 4.97
CA ILE A 56 4.05 -5.51 3.90
C ILE A 56 5.45 -5.80 4.43
N GLY A 57 6.14 -6.75 3.79
CA GLY A 57 7.54 -7.04 4.11
C GLY A 57 8.41 -5.78 3.97
N LYS A 58 9.33 -5.57 4.92
CA LYS A 58 10.31 -4.49 4.85
C LYS A 58 11.51 -4.99 4.05
N HIS A 59 11.78 -4.38 2.90
CA HIS A 59 13.06 -4.56 2.23
C HIS A 59 14.09 -3.65 2.90
N LEU A 60 15.33 -4.10 3.03
CA LEU A 60 16.42 -3.21 3.42
C LEU A 60 16.61 -2.19 2.29
N PRO A 61 16.81 -0.90 2.60
CA PRO A 61 17.12 0.07 1.56
C PRO A 61 18.42 -0.35 0.86
N GLU A 62 18.38 -0.34 -0.47
CA GLU A 62 19.60 -0.41 -1.26
C GLU A 62 20.22 0.99 -1.24
N TYR A 63 21.54 1.04 -1.02
CA TYR A 63 22.31 2.27 -1.00
C TYR A 63 23.43 2.13 -2.02
N LEU A 64 23.82 3.26 -2.61
CA LEU A 64 25.01 3.32 -3.45
C LEU A 64 26.25 3.40 -2.56
N SER A 65 27.30 2.67 -2.92
CA SER A 65 28.63 2.88 -2.33
C SER A 65 29.16 4.26 -2.71
N VAL A 66 30.19 4.74 -2.00
CA VAL A 66 30.83 6.03 -2.31
C VAL A 66 31.34 6.01 -3.75
N GLU A 67 31.93 4.89 -4.17
CA GLU A 67 32.47 4.70 -5.52
C GLU A 67 31.37 4.74 -6.59
N GLU A 68 30.20 4.19 -6.32
CA GLU A 68 29.05 4.25 -7.23
C GLU A 68 28.49 5.66 -7.36
N VAL A 69 28.51 6.44 -6.27
CA VAL A 69 28.15 7.86 -6.28
C VAL A 69 29.16 8.66 -7.11
N ASP A 70 30.46 8.46 -6.89
CA ASP A 70 31.53 9.13 -7.63
C ASP A 70 31.44 8.82 -9.14
N MET A 71 31.14 7.57 -9.50
CA MET A 71 30.91 7.18 -10.89
C MET A 71 29.69 7.87 -11.50
N LEU A 72 28.61 8.01 -10.75
CA LEU A 72 27.40 8.69 -11.21
C LEU A 72 27.66 10.17 -11.45
N GLU A 73 28.38 10.83 -10.54
CA GLU A 73 28.81 12.23 -10.70
C GLU A 73 29.69 12.41 -11.94
N ALA A 74 30.68 11.53 -12.14
CA ALA A 74 31.60 11.58 -13.28
C ALA A 74 30.92 11.27 -14.63
N ALA A 75 29.79 10.57 -14.62
CA ALA A 75 29.02 10.27 -15.83
C ALA A 75 28.25 11.48 -16.38
N ILE A 76 28.15 12.58 -15.61
CA ILE A 76 27.49 13.81 -16.06
C ILE A 76 28.43 14.55 -17.02
N ASP A 77 28.06 14.57 -18.30
CA ASP A 77 28.75 15.35 -19.33
C ASP A 77 28.51 16.86 -19.10
N LEU A 78 29.52 17.52 -18.53
CA LEU A 78 29.49 18.96 -18.24
C LEU A 78 29.78 19.83 -19.46
N GLU A 79 30.13 19.25 -20.60
CA GLU A 79 30.40 19.99 -21.84
C GLU A 79 29.12 20.25 -22.64
N LYS A 80 28.06 19.48 -22.40
CA LYS A 80 26.74 19.66 -23.02
C LYS A 80 25.75 20.30 -22.06
N TRP A 81 25.88 21.61 -21.92
CA TRP A 81 24.77 22.46 -21.48
C TRP A 81 24.32 23.34 -22.65
N GLU A 82 23.67 22.69 -23.63
CA GLU A 82 22.90 23.30 -24.72
C GLU A 82 21.58 22.57 -24.91
#